data_AF-A0A1R3JRL6-F1
#
_entry.id   AF-A0A1R3JRL6-F1
#
_cell.length_a   1.000
_cell.length_b   1.000
_cell.length_c   1.000
_cell.angle_alpha   90.00
_cell.angle_beta   90.00
_cell.angle_gamma   90.00
#
_symmetry.space_group_name_H-M   'P 1'
#
loop_
_entity.id
_entity.type
_entity.pdbx_description
1 polymer ?
#
loop_
_entity_poly.entity_id
_entity_poly.type
_entity_poly.pdbx_seq_one_letter_code
_entity_poly.pdbx_strand_id
1 'polypeptide(L)'
;MKLKTFEIRVFWILFLLISHSSFSHGEENSKNKFRERRATDDELGYPEIDEDALLNTQCPRNLELRWQTEVSSSIYATPLIADINSDGKLDIVVPSFVHYLEVLEGSDGDKMPGWPAFHQSTVHASPLLYDIDKDGVREIALATYNGEVLFFRVSGYMMTDKLEVPRRKVRKDWYVGLNPDPADRHPDVDDDLLVQKAPNMDALNQTNGSVPESNLTGSTLTGNHSTQVIADIDNDGVSEMVVAVSYFFDHEYYDNSEHKKELGDIDIGKYVAGGIVVFNLDTKQVKWTKDLDISTDTANFRAYIYSSPIVIDLDGDGNLDILVGTSYGLFYVLDHQAYVIFRTFVPMPFRLLVVKSTLMLKLR
;
A
#
# COMPACT_ATOMS: atom_id res chain seq x y z
N MET A 1 -9.52 92.09 -47.58
CA MET A 1 -9.71 93.51 -47.18
C MET A 1 -9.14 93.70 -45.76
N LYS A 2 -8.82 94.94 -45.36
CA LYS A 2 -7.92 95.29 -44.23
C LYS A 2 -8.30 94.74 -42.84
N LEU A 3 -7.27 94.66 -41.99
CA LEU A 3 -7.30 94.56 -40.52
C LEU A 3 -8.41 95.39 -39.86
N LYS A 4 -8.90 94.92 -38.69
CA LYS A 4 -8.70 95.66 -37.42
C LYS A 4 -8.88 94.78 -36.17
N THR A 5 -7.93 94.91 -35.26
CA THR A 5 -7.90 94.43 -33.87
C THR A 5 -8.40 95.52 -32.91
N PHE A 6 -8.85 95.12 -31.70
CA PHE A 6 -8.45 95.59 -30.34
C PHE A 6 -9.59 95.26 -29.33
N GLU A 7 -9.43 94.29 -28.42
CA GLU A 7 -8.77 94.33 -27.07
C GLU A 7 -9.66 95.06 -26.02
N ILE A 8 -10.04 94.45 -24.88
CA ILE A 8 -9.43 94.56 -23.52
C ILE A 8 -10.43 93.95 -22.49
N ARG A 9 -10.15 93.37 -21.30
CA ARG A 9 -8.99 92.69 -20.64
C ARG A 9 -9.48 91.95 -19.35
N VAL A 10 -8.86 90.78 -19.05
CA VAL A 10 -8.36 90.24 -17.74
C VAL A 10 -9.21 90.46 -16.45
N PHE A 11 -9.56 89.44 -15.65
CA PHE A 11 -8.84 88.83 -14.49
C PHE A 11 -9.74 87.67 -13.92
N TRP A 12 -9.31 86.58 -13.24
CA TRP A 12 -8.02 85.86 -13.07
C TRP A 12 -8.20 84.57 -12.18
N ILE A 13 -7.08 83.96 -11.75
CA ILE A 13 -6.88 83.05 -10.58
C ILE A 13 -7.08 81.50 -10.70
N LEU A 14 -5.92 80.84 -10.50
CA LEU A 14 -5.57 79.49 -10.01
C LEU A 14 -6.05 78.19 -10.68
N PHE A 15 -5.08 77.57 -11.36
CA PHE A 15 -4.85 76.11 -11.37
C PHE A 15 -4.54 75.61 -9.94
N LEU A 16 -5.08 74.45 -9.55
CA LEU A 16 -4.60 73.70 -8.39
C LEU A 16 -4.65 72.20 -8.69
N LEU A 17 -3.50 71.53 -8.57
CA LEU A 17 -3.33 70.11 -8.84
C LEU A 17 -4.12 69.27 -7.82
N ILE A 18 -4.94 68.35 -8.31
CA ILE A 18 -5.41 67.19 -7.54
C ILE A 18 -5.10 65.94 -8.34
N SER A 19 -4.12 65.17 -7.88
CA SER A 19 -3.86 63.82 -8.34
C SER A 19 -5.06 62.93 -7.99
N HIS A 20 -5.65 62.27 -8.99
CA HIS A 20 -6.52 61.11 -8.76
C HIS A 20 -5.75 59.85 -9.16
N SER A 21 -5.36 59.09 -8.14
CA SER A 21 -4.76 57.77 -8.28
C SER A 21 -5.80 56.78 -8.81
N SER A 22 -5.52 56.17 -9.96
CA SER A 22 -6.27 55.01 -10.46
C SER A 22 -6.15 53.86 -9.46
N PHE A 23 -7.18 53.63 -8.66
CA PHE A 23 -7.21 52.56 -7.67
C PHE A 23 -7.52 51.22 -8.35
N SER A 24 -6.48 50.63 -8.95
CA SER A 24 -6.50 49.23 -9.37
C SER A 24 -6.75 48.37 -8.13
N HIS A 25 -7.90 47.70 -8.05
CA HIS A 25 -8.03 46.54 -7.17
C HIS A 25 -7.15 45.45 -7.77
N GLY A 26 -5.90 45.39 -7.29
CA GLY A 26 -5.06 44.24 -7.56
C GLY A 26 -5.67 43.02 -6.90
N GLU A 27 -5.64 41.89 -7.60
CA GLU A 27 -5.78 40.60 -6.93
C GLU A 27 -4.69 40.51 -5.86
N GLU A 28 -5.08 40.49 -4.58
CA GLU A 28 -4.20 39.93 -3.57
C GLU A 28 -4.00 38.46 -3.93
N ASN A 29 -2.89 38.19 -4.61
CA ASN A 29 -2.32 36.86 -4.73
C ASN A 29 -2.07 36.36 -3.30
N SER A 30 -3.05 35.67 -2.70
CA SER A 30 -2.86 34.91 -1.48
C SER A 30 -1.91 33.76 -1.81
N LYS A 31 -0.61 34.07 -1.76
CA LYS A 31 0.48 33.11 -1.95
C LYS A 31 0.26 31.98 -0.96
N ASN A 32 -0.13 30.81 -1.47
CA ASN A 32 -0.35 29.64 -0.65
C ASN A 32 0.94 29.34 0.12
N LYS A 33 0.93 29.58 1.43
CA LYS A 33 2.06 29.42 2.37
C LYS A 33 2.75 28.06 2.22
N PHE A 34 1.99 27.04 1.83
CA PHE A 34 2.46 25.68 1.56
C PHE A 34 3.32 25.53 0.28
N ARG A 35 3.12 26.35 -0.77
CA ARG A 35 3.96 26.34 -1.99
C ARG A 35 5.28 27.08 -1.81
N GLU A 36 5.42 27.86 -0.74
CA GLU A 36 6.64 28.60 -0.40
C GLU A 36 7.46 27.92 0.71
N ARG A 37 6.96 26.83 1.31
CA ARG A 37 7.74 25.95 2.19
C ARG A 37 8.79 25.19 1.34
N ARG A 38 10.00 25.73 1.29
CA ARG A 38 11.20 24.94 0.96
C ARG A 38 11.62 24.19 2.20
N ALA A 39 12.05 22.93 2.04
CA ALA A 39 12.80 22.26 3.09
C ALA A 39 14.15 22.98 3.19
N THR A 40 14.38 23.70 4.29
CA THR A 40 15.65 24.42 4.50
C THR A 40 16.85 23.47 4.59
N ASP A 41 16.60 22.23 5.00
CA ASP A 41 17.59 21.15 5.01
C ASP A 41 17.89 20.61 3.59
N ASP A 42 16.98 20.74 2.62
CA ASP A 42 17.27 20.43 1.20
C ASP A 42 18.11 21.54 0.54
N GLU A 43 18.01 22.79 1.02
CA GLU A 43 18.86 23.90 0.56
C GLU A 43 20.27 23.84 1.18
N LEU A 44 20.40 23.23 2.36
CA LEU A 44 21.68 22.75 2.92
C LEU A 44 22.12 21.46 2.22
N GLY A 45 22.33 21.54 0.89
CA GLY A 45 22.88 20.42 0.10
C GLY A 45 24.10 19.83 0.81
N TYR A 46 24.03 18.53 1.11
CA TYR A 46 24.81 17.84 2.13
C TYR A 46 26.28 18.29 2.17
N PRO A 47 26.69 19.16 3.12
CA PRO A 47 27.95 19.92 3.00
C PRO A 47 29.22 19.08 3.18
N GLU A 48 29.08 17.80 3.54
CA GLU A 48 30.16 16.82 3.66
C GLU A 48 30.07 15.67 2.63
N ILE A 49 29.02 15.62 1.79
CA ILE A 49 28.97 14.65 0.69
C ILE A 49 29.66 15.28 -0.53
N ASP A 50 30.95 15.02 -0.63
CA ASP A 50 31.70 15.21 -1.86
C ASP A 50 31.17 14.22 -2.92
N GLU A 51 30.26 14.70 -3.77
CA GLU A 51 29.71 13.89 -4.88
C GLU A 51 30.82 13.48 -5.88
N ASP A 52 31.87 14.29 -6.04
CA ASP A 52 33.03 13.91 -6.87
C ASP A 52 33.85 12.79 -6.21
N ALA A 53 33.92 12.72 -4.87
CA ALA A 53 34.47 11.56 -4.17
C ALA A 53 33.59 10.31 -4.38
N LEU A 54 32.26 10.42 -4.28
CA LEU A 54 31.37 9.28 -4.56
C LEU A 54 31.46 8.80 -6.00
N LEU A 55 31.51 9.70 -6.98
CA LEU A 55 31.72 9.38 -8.40
C LEU A 55 33.07 8.69 -8.66
N ASN A 56 34.09 8.99 -7.85
CA ASN A 56 35.41 8.35 -7.91
C ASN A 56 35.55 7.11 -7.00
N THR A 57 34.59 6.81 -6.10
CA THR A 57 34.56 5.52 -5.41
C THR A 57 34.17 4.40 -6.36
N GLN A 58 35.19 3.81 -7.00
CA GLN A 58 35.04 2.47 -7.58
C GLN A 58 34.57 1.54 -6.46
N CYS A 59 33.53 0.73 -6.75
CA CYS A 59 33.06 -0.27 -5.80
C CYS A 59 34.27 -1.13 -5.37
N PRO A 60 34.58 -1.26 -4.07
CA PRO A 60 35.72 -2.05 -3.61
C PRO A 60 35.54 -3.55 -3.83
N ARG A 61 34.38 -3.96 -4.37
CA ARG A 61 34.08 -5.32 -4.83
C ARG A 61 34.17 -5.34 -6.36
N ASN A 62 34.98 -6.26 -6.88
CA ASN A 62 34.92 -6.62 -8.28
C ASN A 62 33.58 -7.33 -8.55
N LEU A 63 32.63 -6.62 -9.14
CA LEU A 63 31.33 -7.14 -9.53
C LEU A 63 31.40 -7.62 -10.98
N GLU A 64 31.26 -8.92 -11.18
CA GLU A 64 31.17 -9.56 -12.49
C GLU A 64 29.78 -10.18 -12.67
N LEU A 65 29.21 -10.09 -13.87
CA LEU A 65 28.02 -10.85 -14.22
C LEU A 65 28.43 -12.31 -14.38
N ARG A 66 27.96 -13.18 -13.49
CA ARG A 66 28.23 -14.62 -13.58
C ARG A 66 27.34 -15.31 -14.60
N TRP A 67 26.04 -15.05 -14.52
CA TRP A 67 25.02 -15.63 -15.37
C TRP A 67 23.77 -14.74 -15.37
N GLN A 68 22.87 -14.97 -16.33
CA GLN A 68 21.54 -14.35 -16.39
C GLN A 68 20.57 -15.36 -17.03
N THR A 69 19.33 -15.40 -16.53
CA THR A 69 18.31 -16.35 -16.99
C THR A 69 16.99 -15.63 -17.25
N GLU A 70 16.33 -15.96 -18.35
CA GLU A 70 14.99 -15.44 -18.68
C GLU A 70 13.88 -16.27 -18.00
N VAL A 71 13.01 -15.57 -17.29
CA VAL A 71 11.81 -16.12 -16.64
C VAL A 71 10.54 -15.75 -17.40
N SER A 72 9.46 -16.45 -17.10
CA SER A 72 8.24 -16.52 -17.92
C SER A 72 7.37 -15.26 -17.87
N SER A 73 7.51 -14.43 -16.83
CA SER A 73 6.78 -13.17 -16.66
C SER A 73 7.58 -12.19 -15.78
N SER A 74 7.11 -10.95 -15.69
CA SER A 74 7.66 -9.92 -14.80
C SER A 74 7.71 -10.40 -13.34
N ILE A 75 8.69 -9.94 -12.58
CA ILE A 75 8.85 -10.23 -11.15
C ILE A 75 8.49 -8.95 -10.38
N TYR A 76 7.49 -8.99 -9.50
CA TYR A 76 7.14 -7.89 -8.59
C TYR A 76 7.40 -8.18 -7.11
N ALA A 77 7.49 -9.46 -6.73
CA ALA A 77 7.82 -9.91 -5.39
C ALA A 77 9.31 -10.27 -5.28
N THR A 78 9.89 -10.18 -4.09
CA THR A 78 11.31 -10.51 -3.88
C THR A 78 11.52 -12.02 -4.08
N PRO A 79 12.46 -12.46 -4.94
CA PRO A 79 12.85 -13.87 -5.03
C PRO A 79 13.45 -14.36 -3.71
N LEU A 80 13.21 -15.64 -3.40
CA LEU A 80 13.77 -16.29 -2.21
C LEU A 80 15.06 -17.02 -2.60
N ILE A 81 16.15 -16.77 -1.88
CA ILE A 81 17.41 -17.49 -2.01
C ILE A 81 17.53 -18.46 -0.85
N ALA A 82 17.49 -19.76 -1.11
CA ALA A 82 17.54 -20.80 -0.09
C ALA A 82 18.00 -22.14 -0.66
N ASP A 83 18.61 -22.97 0.17
CA ASP A 83 18.78 -24.40 -0.10
C ASP A 83 17.40 -25.08 0.03
N ILE A 84 16.74 -25.38 -1.10
CA ILE A 84 15.40 -25.98 -1.09
C ILE A 84 15.44 -27.51 -1.07
N ASN A 85 16.51 -28.13 -1.57
CA ASN A 85 16.65 -29.58 -1.69
C ASN A 85 17.52 -30.22 -0.57
N SER A 86 18.13 -29.40 0.28
CA SER A 86 19.07 -29.76 1.35
C SER A 86 20.38 -30.39 0.86
N ASP A 87 20.87 -30.02 -0.33
CA ASP A 87 22.14 -30.49 -0.90
C ASP A 87 23.37 -29.62 -0.52
N GLY A 88 23.14 -28.48 0.15
CA GLY A 88 24.18 -27.55 0.58
C GLY A 88 24.51 -26.43 -0.42
N LYS A 89 23.86 -26.39 -1.59
CA LYS A 89 23.85 -25.24 -2.49
C LYS A 89 22.69 -24.30 -2.17
N LEU A 90 22.71 -23.10 -2.76
CA LEU A 90 21.58 -22.17 -2.70
C LEU A 90 20.88 -22.13 -4.05
N ASP A 91 19.57 -22.30 -4.04
CA ASP A 91 18.67 -22.15 -5.16
C ASP A 91 17.95 -20.81 -5.08
N ILE A 92 17.32 -20.39 -6.19
CA ILE A 92 16.62 -19.11 -6.32
C ILE A 92 15.20 -19.39 -6.76
N VAL A 93 14.25 -19.25 -5.84
CA VAL A 93 12.81 -19.36 -6.09
C VAL A 93 12.30 -18.02 -6.60
N VAL A 94 11.80 -18.00 -7.84
CA VAL A 94 11.33 -16.81 -8.54
C VAL A 94 9.80 -16.82 -8.65
N PRO A 95 9.08 -15.97 -7.88
CA PRO A 95 7.64 -15.77 -8.05
C PRO A 95 7.38 -14.90 -9.29
N SER A 96 7.06 -15.51 -10.43
CA SER A 96 6.63 -14.74 -11.60
C SER A 96 5.23 -14.17 -11.36
N PHE A 97 4.99 -12.94 -11.83
CA PHE A 97 3.75 -12.20 -11.55
C PHE A 97 2.48 -12.96 -11.99
N VAL A 98 2.57 -13.72 -13.08
CA VAL A 98 1.45 -14.47 -13.63
C VAL A 98 1.86 -15.92 -13.86
N HIS A 99 0.97 -16.83 -13.45
CA HIS A 99 0.96 -18.26 -13.75
C HIS A 99 2.09 -19.16 -13.26
N TYR A 100 3.30 -18.67 -13.00
CA TYR A 100 4.45 -19.54 -12.77
C TYR A 100 5.26 -19.20 -11.53
N LEU A 101 5.50 -20.21 -10.71
CA LEU A 101 6.61 -20.25 -9.77
C LEU A 101 7.76 -20.99 -10.45
N GLU A 102 8.96 -20.41 -10.47
CA GLU A 102 10.15 -21.02 -11.07
C GLU A 102 11.24 -21.20 -10.00
N VAL A 103 12.14 -22.18 -10.18
CA VAL A 103 13.34 -22.30 -9.35
C VAL A 103 14.56 -22.49 -10.24
N LEU A 104 15.62 -21.74 -9.93
CA LEU A 104 16.90 -21.74 -10.64
C LEU A 104 18.03 -22.21 -9.71
N GLU A 105 18.99 -22.98 -10.21
CA GLU A 105 20.23 -23.29 -9.47
C GLU A 105 21.06 -22.00 -9.31
N GLY A 106 21.52 -21.69 -8.09
CA GLY A 106 22.28 -20.45 -7.84
C GLY A 106 23.69 -20.42 -8.46
N SER A 107 24.22 -21.56 -8.91
CA SER A 107 25.56 -21.68 -9.51
C SER A 107 25.67 -21.01 -10.88
N ASP A 108 24.68 -21.23 -11.74
CA ASP A 108 24.67 -20.95 -13.18
C ASP A 108 23.33 -20.39 -13.68
N GLY A 109 22.28 -20.43 -12.86
CA GLY A 109 20.95 -19.93 -13.21
C GLY A 109 20.11 -20.91 -14.03
N ASP A 110 20.53 -22.17 -14.19
CA ASP A 110 19.77 -23.17 -14.93
C ASP A 110 18.45 -23.52 -14.20
N LYS A 111 17.38 -23.80 -14.98
CA LYS A 111 16.06 -24.12 -14.41
C LYS A 111 16.09 -25.51 -13.78
N MET A 112 15.70 -25.61 -12.51
CA MET A 112 15.71 -26.89 -11.80
C MET A 112 14.72 -27.91 -12.41
N PRO A 113 15.05 -29.21 -12.44
CA PRO A 113 14.14 -30.25 -12.90
C PRO A 113 12.81 -30.25 -12.15
N GLY A 114 11.69 -30.35 -12.88
CA GLY A 114 10.33 -30.30 -12.32
C GLY A 114 9.71 -28.90 -12.33
N TRP A 115 10.50 -27.86 -12.55
CA TRP A 115 10.06 -26.46 -12.65
C TRP A 115 9.96 -26.02 -14.13
N PRO A 116 9.10 -25.03 -14.47
CA PRO A 116 8.26 -24.22 -13.60
C PRO A 116 6.96 -24.91 -13.15
N ALA A 117 6.45 -24.51 -11.98
CA ALA A 117 5.16 -24.97 -11.45
C ALA A 117 4.05 -23.95 -11.80
N PHE A 118 2.89 -24.45 -12.22
CA PHE A 118 1.77 -23.60 -12.68
C PHE A 118 0.75 -23.29 -11.56
N HIS A 119 0.28 -22.04 -11.49
CA HIS A 119 -0.85 -21.58 -10.70
C HIS A 119 -1.82 -20.71 -11.52
N GLN A 120 -3.07 -20.57 -11.06
CA GLN A 120 -4.10 -19.84 -11.83
C GLN A 120 -4.15 -18.33 -11.54
N SER A 121 -3.58 -17.89 -10.41
CA SER A 121 -3.63 -16.49 -9.94
C SER A 121 -2.43 -15.64 -10.39
N THR A 122 -2.43 -14.37 -10.00
CA THR A 122 -1.24 -13.51 -9.95
C THR A 122 -0.59 -13.52 -8.56
N VAL A 123 0.67 -13.07 -8.47
CA VAL A 123 1.47 -13.06 -7.24
C VAL A 123 2.08 -11.67 -6.97
N HIS A 124 1.92 -11.20 -5.74
CA HIS A 124 2.55 -9.98 -5.23
C HIS A 124 3.37 -10.21 -3.94
N ALA A 125 3.23 -11.37 -3.31
CA ALA A 125 3.94 -11.76 -2.08
C ALA A 125 5.21 -12.55 -2.39
N SER A 126 6.24 -12.42 -1.53
CA SER A 126 7.44 -13.26 -1.65
C SER A 126 7.17 -14.68 -1.15
N PRO A 127 7.74 -15.73 -1.77
CA PRO A 127 7.62 -17.10 -1.27
C PRO A 127 8.37 -17.29 0.06
N LEU A 128 7.92 -18.25 0.85
CA LEU A 128 8.57 -18.72 2.09
C LEU A 128 8.87 -20.23 2.01
N LEU A 129 9.72 -20.74 2.90
CA LEU A 129 9.88 -22.18 3.14
C LEU A 129 9.24 -22.59 4.47
N TYR A 130 8.42 -23.63 4.46
CA TYR A 130 7.86 -24.24 5.67
C TYR A 130 7.51 -25.71 5.45
N ASP A 131 7.79 -26.57 6.44
CA ASP A 131 7.41 -27.98 6.45
C ASP A 131 5.92 -28.09 6.86
N ILE A 132 5.03 -28.20 5.88
CA ILE A 132 3.56 -28.07 6.10
C ILE A 132 2.85 -29.42 6.31
N ASP A 133 3.51 -30.53 6.01
CA ASP A 133 3.00 -31.88 6.30
C ASP A 133 3.84 -32.67 7.32
N LYS A 134 4.89 -32.04 7.87
CA LYS A 134 5.76 -32.54 8.95
C LYS A 134 6.54 -33.78 8.55
N ASP A 135 6.90 -33.88 7.26
CA ASP A 135 7.73 -34.97 6.71
C ASP A 135 9.25 -34.72 6.84
N GLY A 136 9.65 -33.52 7.25
CA GLY A 136 11.04 -33.09 7.44
C GLY A 136 11.65 -32.37 6.23
N VAL A 137 10.94 -32.32 5.11
CA VAL A 137 11.25 -31.46 3.95
C VAL A 137 10.46 -30.15 4.09
N ARG A 138 10.94 -29.05 3.50
CA ARG A 138 10.23 -27.75 3.51
C ARG A 138 9.62 -27.47 2.16
N GLU A 139 8.31 -27.25 2.13
CA GLU A 139 7.59 -26.76 0.96
C GLU A 139 7.82 -25.27 0.74
N ILE A 140 7.69 -24.85 -0.51
CA ILE A 140 7.58 -23.45 -0.87
C ILE A 140 6.13 -23.01 -0.70
N ALA A 141 5.88 -22.10 0.26
CA ALA A 141 4.59 -21.47 0.45
C ALA A 141 4.50 -20.17 -0.37
N LEU A 142 3.45 -20.03 -1.18
CA LEU A 142 3.24 -18.91 -2.10
C LEU A 142 1.84 -18.33 -1.91
N ALA A 143 1.75 -17.09 -1.42
CA ALA A 143 0.45 -16.41 -1.37
C ALA A 143 0.10 -15.77 -2.72
N THR A 144 -1.17 -15.89 -3.08
CA THR A 144 -1.71 -15.47 -4.36
C THR A 144 -2.76 -14.37 -4.20
N TYR A 145 -3.02 -13.64 -5.29
CA TYR A 145 -4.04 -12.59 -5.35
C TYR A 145 -5.49 -13.13 -5.27
N ASN A 146 -5.68 -14.45 -5.34
CA ASN A 146 -6.98 -15.10 -5.10
C ASN A 146 -7.34 -15.17 -3.61
N GLY A 147 -6.39 -14.97 -2.69
CA GLY A 147 -6.54 -15.26 -1.26
C GLY A 147 -6.11 -16.68 -0.87
N GLU A 148 -5.42 -17.38 -1.77
CA GLU A 148 -4.94 -18.75 -1.54
C GLU A 148 -3.44 -18.70 -1.22
N VAL A 149 -3.01 -19.43 -0.18
CA VAL A 149 -1.61 -19.80 0.03
C VAL A 149 -1.42 -21.22 -0.47
N LEU A 150 -0.71 -21.33 -1.59
CA LEU A 150 -0.40 -22.60 -2.24
C LEU A 150 0.92 -23.14 -1.70
N PHE A 151 1.04 -24.46 -1.59
CA PHE A 151 2.28 -25.13 -1.21
C PHE A 151 2.84 -25.96 -2.38
N PHE A 152 4.14 -25.83 -2.64
CA PHE A 152 4.85 -26.55 -3.69
C PHE A 152 5.98 -27.36 -3.08
N ARG A 153 5.99 -28.66 -3.37
CA ARG A 153 7.12 -29.54 -3.02
C ARG A 153 8.33 -29.20 -3.88
N VAL A 154 9.53 -29.53 -3.39
CA VAL A 154 10.83 -29.32 -4.06
C VAL A 154 10.84 -29.82 -5.53
N SER A 155 10.06 -30.85 -5.83
CA SER A 155 9.87 -31.44 -7.17
C SER A 155 9.06 -30.59 -8.17
N GLY A 156 8.58 -29.41 -7.78
CA GLY A 156 7.66 -28.58 -8.58
C GLY A 156 6.18 -29.01 -8.49
N TYR A 157 5.87 -30.06 -7.73
CA TYR A 157 4.48 -30.51 -7.54
C TYR A 157 3.72 -29.59 -6.57
N MET A 158 2.64 -28.97 -7.07
CA MET A 158 1.68 -28.22 -6.24
C MET A 158 0.84 -29.19 -5.41
N MET A 159 0.81 -28.98 -4.09
CA MET A 159 0.00 -29.79 -3.17
C MET A 159 -1.50 -29.54 -3.35
N THR A 160 -2.31 -30.51 -2.91
CA THR A 160 -3.76 -30.36 -2.83
C THR A 160 -4.18 -29.54 -1.60
N ASP A 161 -3.38 -29.61 -0.53
CA ASP A 161 -3.52 -28.74 0.63
C ASP A 161 -3.14 -27.30 0.25
N LYS A 162 -3.95 -26.36 0.70
CA LYS A 162 -3.76 -24.91 0.58
C LYS A 162 -4.41 -24.22 1.79
N LEU A 163 -3.95 -23.02 2.14
CA LEU A 163 -4.70 -22.15 3.04
C LEU A 163 -5.58 -21.22 2.22
N GLU A 164 -6.83 -21.01 2.62
CA GLU A 164 -7.78 -20.14 1.93
C GLU A 164 -8.26 -19.04 2.87
N VAL A 165 -8.04 -17.78 2.49
CA VAL A 165 -8.50 -16.61 3.23
C VAL A 165 -10.03 -16.58 3.19
N PRO A 166 -10.72 -16.57 4.36
CA PRO A 166 -12.17 -16.63 4.39
C PRO A 166 -12.77 -15.34 3.80
N ARG A 167 -13.54 -15.48 2.72
CA ARG A 167 -14.26 -14.36 2.11
C ARG A 167 -15.18 -13.69 3.14
N ARG A 168 -15.18 -12.36 3.18
CA ARG A 168 -15.94 -11.60 4.18
C ARG A 168 -17.37 -11.32 3.71
N LYS A 169 -18.32 -11.61 4.59
CA LYS A 169 -19.74 -11.24 4.45
C LYS A 169 -19.98 -9.88 5.08
N VAL A 170 -20.67 -9.01 4.35
CA VAL A 170 -21.17 -7.71 4.81
C VAL A 170 -22.37 -7.92 5.73
N ARG A 171 -22.28 -7.46 6.98
CA ARG A 171 -23.45 -7.34 7.86
C ARG A 171 -24.14 -6.01 7.59
N LYS A 172 -25.47 -5.97 7.60
CA LYS A 172 -26.23 -4.74 7.30
C LYS A 172 -25.72 -3.49 8.04
N ASP A 173 -25.45 -3.60 9.34
CA ASP A 173 -25.05 -2.47 10.19
C ASP A 173 -23.52 -2.24 10.26
N TRP A 174 -22.72 -2.90 9.41
CA TRP A 174 -21.26 -2.81 9.42
C TRP A 174 -20.69 -1.40 9.17
N TYR A 175 -21.46 -0.54 8.50
CA TYR A 175 -21.09 0.85 8.22
C TYR A 175 -21.39 1.80 9.38
N VAL A 176 -22.05 1.33 10.45
CA VAL A 176 -22.45 2.16 11.59
C VAL A 176 -21.20 2.54 12.40
N GLY A 177 -20.68 3.74 12.14
CA GLY A 177 -19.42 4.25 12.70
C GLY A 177 -18.37 4.59 11.64
N LEU A 178 -18.58 4.22 10.38
CA LEU A 178 -17.85 4.80 9.26
C LEU A 178 -18.34 6.25 9.05
N ASN A 179 -17.44 7.14 8.65
CA ASN A 179 -17.86 8.48 8.23
C ASN A 179 -18.75 8.34 6.98
N PRO A 180 -19.90 9.04 6.91
CA PRO A 180 -20.86 8.91 5.80
C PRO A 180 -20.30 9.42 4.45
N ASP A 181 -19.17 10.09 4.50
CA ASP A 181 -18.28 10.44 3.40
C ASP A 181 -16.86 10.35 3.99
N PRO A 182 -15.86 9.68 3.37
CA PRO A 182 -14.46 9.84 3.72
C PRO A 182 -13.97 11.22 3.25
N ALA A 183 -14.64 12.26 3.73
CA ALA A 183 -14.36 13.65 3.43
C ALA A 183 -12.90 13.94 3.79
N ASP A 184 -12.20 14.55 2.84
CA ASP A 184 -10.78 14.80 2.82
C ASP A 184 -10.36 15.74 3.97
N ARG A 185 -10.22 15.18 5.17
CA ARG A 185 -9.53 15.82 6.29
C ARG A 185 -8.04 15.76 6.01
N HIS A 186 -7.60 16.57 5.06
CA HIS A 186 -6.29 17.19 5.07
C HIS A 186 -6.04 17.71 6.51
N PRO A 187 -5.15 17.08 7.30
CA PRO A 187 -4.80 17.61 8.61
C PRO A 187 -3.78 18.71 8.34
N ASP A 188 -4.26 19.95 8.21
CA ASP A 188 -3.36 21.09 8.26
C ASP A 188 -2.62 21.04 9.61
N VAL A 189 -1.29 21.06 9.54
CA VAL A 189 -0.38 20.80 10.67
C VAL A 189 -0.43 21.89 11.77
N ASP A 190 -1.31 22.87 11.61
CA ASP A 190 -1.51 24.02 12.50
C ASP A 190 -2.94 24.04 13.13
N ASP A 191 -3.63 22.89 13.26
CA ASP A 191 -4.99 22.81 13.84
C ASP A 191 -4.98 22.70 15.39
N ASP A 192 -4.73 23.83 16.05
CA ASP A 192 -4.71 24.03 17.52
C ASP A 192 -6.07 23.78 18.23
N LEU A 193 -7.07 23.22 17.53
CA LEU A 193 -8.44 23.01 18.02
C LEU A 193 -8.80 21.54 18.30
N LEU A 194 -7.84 20.62 18.28
CA LEU A 194 -8.05 19.21 18.68
C LEU A 194 -8.30 18.98 20.19
N VAL A 195 -8.79 20.00 20.92
CA VAL A 195 -9.23 19.86 22.31
C VAL A 195 -10.64 20.46 22.49
N GLN A 196 -11.60 19.55 22.75
CA GLN A 196 -12.99 19.71 23.25
C GLN A 196 -14.17 19.57 22.26
N LYS A 197 -14.97 18.53 22.56
CA LYS A 197 -16.46 18.46 22.53
C LYS A 197 -17.20 18.38 21.18
N ALA A 198 -17.85 17.23 20.97
CA ALA A 198 -19.19 17.14 20.39
C ALA A 198 -20.20 17.95 21.25
N PRO A 199 -21.33 18.50 20.72
CA PRO A 199 -22.23 17.81 19.77
C PRO A 199 -22.94 18.69 18.70
N ASN A 200 -23.89 18.03 18.00
CA ASN A 200 -25.00 18.51 17.16
C ASN A 200 -24.81 18.70 15.64
N MET A 201 -25.90 18.35 14.94
CA MET A 201 -26.12 18.29 13.49
C MET A 201 -26.62 19.62 12.92
N ASP A 202 -26.44 19.88 11.62
CA ASP A 202 -27.54 20.27 10.70
C ASP A 202 -27.11 20.43 9.20
N ALA A 203 -27.67 19.54 8.36
CA ALA A 203 -28.26 19.68 7.02
C ALA A 203 -27.65 20.46 5.79
N LEU A 204 -27.83 19.84 4.60
CA LEU A 204 -27.93 20.38 3.20
C LEU A 204 -26.61 20.80 2.49
N ASN A 205 -26.38 20.63 1.17
CA ASN A 205 -27.22 20.16 0.05
C ASN A 205 -26.38 19.71 -1.19
N GLN A 206 -26.92 18.78 -2.01
CA GLN A 206 -26.80 18.52 -3.48
C GLN A 206 -25.66 19.17 -4.33
N THR A 207 -25.07 18.55 -5.38
CA THR A 207 -25.72 18.06 -6.63
C THR A 207 -24.89 17.03 -7.46
N ASN A 208 -25.59 16.31 -8.36
CA ASN A 208 -25.12 15.22 -9.24
C ASN A 208 -24.15 15.58 -10.39
N GLY A 209 -23.40 14.58 -10.89
CA GLY A 209 -22.79 14.54 -12.22
C GLY A 209 -22.34 13.12 -12.61
N SER A 210 -22.76 12.59 -13.77
CA SER A 210 -22.59 11.16 -14.14
C SER A 210 -22.15 10.96 -15.61
N VAL A 211 -21.14 10.11 -15.85
CA VAL A 211 -20.66 9.62 -17.17
C VAL A 211 -20.06 8.20 -16.96
N PRO A 212 -20.19 7.22 -17.89
CA PRO A 212 -20.26 5.80 -17.52
C PRO A 212 -18.99 4.93 -17.67
N GLU A 213 -19.13 3.69 -17.17
CA GLU A 213 -18.14 2.61 -17.06
C GLU A 213 -17.67 1.99 -18.39
N SER A 214 -16.52 1.30 -18.32
CA SER A 214 -16.07 0.31 -19.32
C SER A 214 -15.96 -1.08 -18.69
N ASN A 215 -16.80 -2.01 -19.15
CA ASN A 215 -16.92 -3.37 -18.59
C ASN A 215 -15.63 -4.20 -18.71
N LEU A 216 -15.18 -4.76 -17.58
CA LEU A 216 -14.36 -5.97 -17.51
C LEU A 216 -15.06 -6.96 -16.57
N THR A 217 -15.32 -8.18 -17.06
CA THR A 217 -16.06 -9.22 -16.33
C THR A 217 -15.24 -9.73 -15.15
N GLY A 218 -15.79 -9.59 -13.94
CA GLY A 218 -15.06 -9.80 -12.69
C GLY A 218 -14.67 -11.25 -12.41
N SER A 219 -13.41 -11.42 -12.01
CA SER A 219 -13.00 -12.50 -11.11
C SER A 219 -12.98 -11.89 -9.71
N THR A 220 -13.65 -12.53 -8.75
CA THR A 220 -13.78 -12.05 -7.36
C THR A 220 -12.52 -12.43 -6.57
N LEU A 221 -11.73 -11.43 -6.18
CA LEU A 221 -10.34 -11.63 -5.72
C LEU A 221 -10.14 -11.01 -4.33
N THR A 222 -9.46 -11.72 -3.42
CA THR A 222 -9.00 -11.14 -2.14
C THR A 222 -7.50 -10.90 -2.23
N GLY A 223 -7.12 -9.64 -2.39
CA GLY A 223 -5.75 -9.29 -2.71
C GLY A 223 -4.82 -9.43 -1.51
N ASN A 224 -3.99 -10.47 -1.50
CA ASN A 224 -2.75 -10.45 -0.74
C ASN A 224 -1.64 -9.77 -1.56
N HIS A 225 -1.12 -8.67 -1.05
CA HIS A 225 0.01 -7.92 -1.62
C HIS A 225 1.25 -7.90 -0.71
N SER A 226 1.20 -8.59 0.43
CA SER A 226 2.20 -8.53 1.48
C SER A 226 2.90 -9.89 1.64
N THR A 227 4.16 -9.90 2.04
CA THR A 227 4.82 -11.17 2.37
C THR A 227 4.36 -11.58 3.76
N GLN A 228 3.68 -12.73 3.86
CA GLN A 228 3.25 -13.30 5.14
C GLN A 228 4.45 -13.58 6.07
N VAL A 229 4.17 -13.79 7.35
CA VAL A 229 5.15 -14.19 8.36
C VAL A 229 4.72 -15.50 9.00
N ILE A 230 5.69 -16.38 9.30
CA ILE A 230 5.46 -17.63 10.03
C ILE A 230 6.21 -17.56 11.37
N ALA A 231 5.48 -17.72 12.46
CA ALA A 231 6.02 -17.79 13.82
C ALA A 231 5.01 -18.46 14.76
N ASP A 232 5.46 -19.08 15.83
CA ASP A 232 4.63 -19.41 16.99
C ASP A 232 4.33 -18.09 17.73
N ILE A 233 3.09 -17.59 17.65
CA ILE A 233 2.74 -16.25 18.16
C ILE A 233 2.18 -16.26 19.58
N ASP A 234 1.69 -17.41 20.06
CA ASP A 234 1.11 -17.58 21.41
C ASP A 234 1.83 -18.65 22.25
N ASN A 235 3.04 -19.03 21.82
CA ASN A 235 3.97 -19.91 22.52
C ASN A 235 3.35 -21.28 22.87
N ASP A 236 2.46 -21.77 21.99
CA ASP A 236 1.75 -23.05 22.16
C ASP A 236 2.53 -24.25 21.59
N GLY A 237 3.63 -23.99 20.86
CA GLY A 237 4.47 -24.98 20.19
C GLY A 237 4.08 -25.26 18.74
N VAL A 238 3.03 -24.61 18.22
CA VAL A 238 2.60 -24.65 16.83
C VAL A 238 2.88 -23.30 16.18
N SER A 239 3.41 -23.30 14.96
CA SER A 239 3.57 -22.05 14.21
C SER A 239 2.26 -21.60 13.59
N GLU A 240 1.99 -20.31 13.66
CA GLU A 240 0.99 -19.63 12.86
C GLU A 240 1.59 -19.02 11.59
N MET A 241 0.73 -18.80 10.58
CA MET A 241 1.00 -17.89 9.48
C MET A 241 0.13 -16.64 9.62
N VAL A 242 0.78 -15.49 9.80
CA VAL A 242 0.18 -14.16 9.83
C VAL A 242 0.16 -13.57 8.43
N VAL A 243 -1.03 -13.29 7.91
CA VAL A 243 -1.25 -12.76 6.56
C VAL A 243 -1.98 -11.43 6.65
N ALA A 244 -1.39 -10.38 6.09
CA ALA A 244 -2.10 -9.12 5.87
C ALA A 244 -2.85 -9.17 4.54
N VAL A 245 -4.16 -8.89 4.59
CA VAL A 245 -5.08 -9.12 3.48
C VAL A 245 -5.86 -7.86 3.15
N SER A 246 -6.15 -7.68 1.86
CA SER A 246 -7.08 -6.66 1.37
C SER A 246 -8.30 -7.34 0.77
N TYR A 247 -9.41 -7.33 1.50
CA TYR A 247 -10.66 -7.94 1.09
C TYR A 247 -11.40 -7.09 0.07
N PHE A 248 -11.92 -7.78 -0.94
CA PHE A 248 -13.15 -7.44 -1.62
C PHE A 248 -14.22 -8.44 -1.14
N PHE A 249 -15.45 -7.99 -0.97
CA PHE A 249 -16.49 -8.78 -0.29
C PHE A 249 -16.97 -9.97 -1.12
N ASP A 250 -17.60 -10.95 -0.46
CA ASP A 250 -18.02 -12.22 -1.07
C ASP A 250 -19.17 -12.05 -2.07
N HIS A 251 -18.85 -11.70 -3.31
CA HIS A 251 -19.83 -11.45 -4.37
C HIS A 251 -20.69 -12.70 -4.65
N GLU A 252 -20.09 -13.90 -4.65
CA GLU A 252 -20.82 -15.15 -4.90
C GLU A 252 -21.89 -15.43 -3.82
N TYR A 253 -21.64 -15.06 -2.56
CA TYR A 253 -22.67 -15.15 -1.52
C TYR A 253 -23.85 -14.20 -1.81
N TYR A 254 -23.58 -12.99 -2.33
CA TYR A 254 -24.58 -11.96 -2.62
C TYR A 254 -25.22 -12.04 -4.02
N ASP A 255 -24.72 -12.91 -4.90
CA ASP A 255 -25.41 -13.25 -6.17
C ASP A 255 -26.76 -13.95 -5.91
N ASN A 256 -26.92 -14.59 -4.74
CA ASN A 256 -28.22 -15.06 -4.29
C ASN A 256 -29.14 -13.87 -3.96
N SER A 257 -30.26 -13.78 -4.68
CA SER A 257 -31.32 -12.77 -4.49
C SER A 257 -31.90 -12.66 -3.06
N GLU A 258 -31.73 -13.67 -2.20
CA GLU A 258 -32.10 -13.60 -0.80
C GLU A 258 -31.05 -12.88 0.04
N HIS A 259 -29.77 -13.31 -0.05
CA HIS A 259 -28.67 -12.65 0.65
C HIS A 259 -28.47 -11.21 0.18
N LYS A 260 -28.74 -10.92 -1.11
CA LYS A 260 -28.72 -9.54 -1.63
C LYS A 260 -29.66 -8.59 -0.90
N LYS A 261 -30.74 -9.09 -0.27
CA LYS A 261 -31.65 -8.28 0.56
C LYS A 261 -31.03 -7.88 1.91
N GLU A 262 -30.00 -8.60 2.37
CA GLU A 262 -29.23 -8.24 3.58
C GLU A 262 -28.46 -6.94 3.38
N LEU A 263 -28.01 -6.65 2.15
CA LEU A 263 -27.28 -5.44 1.78
C LEU A 263 -28.14 -4.17 1.75
N GLY A 264 -29.44 -4.30 1.46
CA GLY A 264 -30.29 -3.14 1.21
C GLY A 264 -29.78 -2.35 -0.01
N ASP A 265 -29.40 -1.09 0.21
CA ASP A 265 -28.89 -0.18 -0.83
C ASP A 265 -27.34 -0.18 -0.94
N ILE A 266 -26.65 -1.06 -0.20
CA ILE A 266 -25.17 -1.11 -0.16
C ILE A 266 -24.61 -1.79 -1.41
N ASP A 267 -23.75 -1.08 -2.13
CA ASP A 267 -22.97 -1.63 -3.25
C ASP A 267 -21.60 -2.13 -2.77
N ILE A 268 -21.49 -3.45 -2.56
CA ILE A 268 -20.30 -4.09 -1.99
C ILE A 268 -19.04 -3.97 -2.85
N GLY A 269 -19.18 -3.77 -4.17
CA GLY A 269 -18.04 -3.63 -5.08
C GLY A 269 -17.26 -2.33 -4.84
N LYS A 270 -17.93 -1.32 -4.25
CA LYS A 270 -17.35 -0.01 -3.93
C LYS A 270 -16.55 0.03 -2.63
N TYR A 271 -16.34 -1.09 -1.94
CA TYR A 271 -15.65 -1.09 -0.64
C TYR A 271 -14.46 -2.03 -0.63
N VAL A 272 -13.39 -1.57 0.03
CA VAL A 272 -12.17 -2.33 0.31
C VAL A 272 -11.99 -2.39 1.82
N ALA A 273 -11.65 -3.55 2.37
CA ALA A 273 -11.33 -3.69 3.78
C ALA A 273 -9.94 -4.31 3.99
N GLY A 274 -9.12 -3.68 4.82
CA GLY A 274 -7.83 -4.21 5.26
C GLY A 274 -7.99 -5.02 6.53
N GLY A 275 -7.28 -6.15 6.63
CA GLY A 275 -7.29 -6.96 7.85
C GLY A 275 -6.07 -7.86 8.01
N ILE A 276 -5.99 -8.52 9.17
CA ILE A 276 -5.05 -9.59 9.47
C ILE A 276 -5.83 -10.91 9.55
N VAL A 277 -5.33 -11.95 8.91
CA VAL A 277 -5.76 -13.34 9.07
C VAL A 277 -4.60 -14.13 9.66
N VAL A 278 -4.89 -14.92 10.68
CA VAL A 278 -3.90 -15.83 11.28
C VAL A 278 -4.38 -17.25 11.07
N PHE A 279 -3.54 -18.08 10.44
CA PHE A 279 -3.77 -19.52 10.28
C PHE A 279 -2.88 -20.29 11.25
N ASN A 280 -3.45 -21.28 11.94
CA ASN A 280 -2.66 -22.27 12.69
C ASN A 280 -2.19 -23.36 11.71
N LEU A 281 -0.87 -23.60 11.62
CA LEU A 281 -0.31 -24.43 10.54
C LEU A 281 -0.41 -25.94 10.79
N ASP A 282 -0.66 -26.39 12.02
CA ASP A 282 -0.96 -27.80 12.29
C ASP A 282 -2.38 -28.18 11.83
N THR A 283 -3.38 -27.38 12.22
CA THR A 283 -4.78 -27.60 11.83
C THR A 283 -5.11 -27.14 10.41
N LYS A 284 -4.25 -26.29 9.81
CA LYS A 284 -4.45 -25.62 8.50
C LYS A 284 -5.73 -24.78 8.46
N GLN A 285 -6.20 -24.31 9.62
CA GLN A 285 -7.41 -23.52 9.79
C GLN A 285 -7.10 -22.10 10.30
N VAL A 286 -8.05 -21.19 10.10
CA VAL A 286 -7.99 -19.83 10.62
C VAL A 286 -8.08 -19.86 12.15
N LYS A 287 -7.00 -19.45 12.84
CA LYS A 287 -6.95 -19.25 14.30
C LYS A 287 -7.83 -18.06 14.68
N TRP A 288 -7.68 -16.94 13.96
CA TRP A 288 -8.56 -15.78 14.05
C TRP A 288 -8.47 -14.83 12.84
N THR A 289 -9.34 -13.82 12.81
CA THR A 289 -9.33 -12.74 11.80
C THR A 289 -9.66 -11.40 12.44
N LYS A 290 -8.96 -10.35 12.05
CA LYS A 290 -9.18 -8.98 12.49
C LYS A 290 -9.35 -8.04 11.31
N ASP A 291 -10.50 -7.37 11.26
CA ASP A 291 -10.69 -6.22 10.38
C ASP A 291 -10.00 -4.99 11.02
N LEU A 292 -9.29 -4.19 10.21
CA LEU A 292 -8.57 -2.99 10.63
C LEU A 292 -9.23 -1.73 10.08
N ASP A 293 -9.14 -1.54 8.77
CA ASP A 293 -9.57 -0.35 8.06
C ASP A 293 -10.60 -0.72 6.98
N ILE A 294 -11.54 0.18 6.70
CA ILE A 294 -12.52 0.06 5.60
C ILE A 294 -12.55 1.40 4.86
N SER A 295 -12.46 1.36 3.54
CA SER A 295 -12.60 2.53 2.68
C SER A 295 -13.57 2.24 1.53
N THR A 296 -13.96 3.28 0.80
CA THR A 296 -14.47 3.07 -0.56
C THR A 296 -13.31 2.81 -1.54
N ASP A 297 -13.62 2.25 -2.70
CA ASP A 297 -12.73 2.12 -3.86
C ASP A 297 -12.42 3.47 -4.52
N THR A 298 -13.31 4.45 -4.35
CA THR A 298 -13.14 5.86 -4.79
C THR A 298 -12.29 6.72 -3.87
N ALA A 299 -11.98 6.26 -2.65
CA ALA A 299 -11.21 7.05 -1.68
C ALA A 299 -9.76 7.28 -2.14
N ASN A 300 -9.21 8.47 -1.84
CA ASN A 300 -7.80 8.81 -2.08
C ASN A 300 -6.85 7.84 -1.35
N PHE A 301 -7.17 7.51 -0.10
CA PHE A 301 -6.47 6.54 0.72
C PHE A 301 -7.36 5.31 0.89
N ARG A 302 -7.07 4.27 0.12
CA ARG A 302 -7.79 3.01 0.18
C ARG A 302 -7.27 2.17 1.35
N ALA A 303 -8.14 1.34 1.93
CA ALA A 303 -7.81 0.42 3.02
C ALA A 303 -7.01 -0.83 2.57
N TYR A 304 -6.14 -0.70 1.56
CA TYR A 304 -5.21 -1.78 1.20
C TYR A 304 -4.13 -1.94 2.26
N ILE A 305 -3.61 -3.17 2.37
CA ILE A 305 -2.42 -3.47 3.15
C ILE A 305 -1.36 -4.02 2.22
N TYR A 306 -0.38 -3.17 1.91
CA TYR A 306 0.81 -3.48 1.11
C TYR A 306 2.04 -3.80 1.97
N SER A 307 2.00 -3.50 3.27
CA SER A 307 3.12 -3.83 4.16
C SER A 307 3.05 -5.28 4.60
N SER A 308 4.21 -5.95 4.60
CA SER A 308 4.39 -7.22 5.31
C SER A 308 4.21 -6.97 6.81
N PRO A 309 3.43 -7.80 7.53
CA PRO A 309 3.37 -7.74 8.98
C PRO A 309 4.75 -8.07 9.58
N ILE A 310 4.99 -7.61 10.81
CA ILE A 310 6.16 -7.96 11.61
C ILE A 310 5.63 -8.58 12.91
N VAL A 311 6.29 -9.64 13.40
CA VAL A 311 5.98 -10.27 14.69
C VAL A 311 7.15 -10.09 15.65
N ILE A 312 6.87 -9.61 16.87
CA ILE A 312 7.87 -9.39 17.92
C ILE A 312 7.17 -9.22 19.28
N ASP A 313 7.73 -9.81 20.33
CA ASP A 313 7.34 -9.54 21.73
C ASP A 313 7.74 -8.09 22.10
N LEU A 314 6.76 -7.18 22.29
CA LEU A 314 7.03 -5.79 22.67
C LEU A 314 6.86 -5.52 24.18
N ASP A 315 6.08 -6.32 24.90
CA ASP A 315 5.73 -6.06 26.31
C ASP A 315 6.43 -7.00 27.31
N GLY A 316 7.04 -8.08 26.81
CA GLY A 316 7.81 -9.07 27.57
C GLY A 316 6.98 -10.21 28.15
N ASP A 317 5.75 -10.45 27.67
CA ASP A 317 4.90 -11.55 28.15
C ASP A 317 5.30 -12.94 27.58
N GLY A 318 6.13 -12.96 26.52
CA GLY A 318 6.63 -14.17 25.86
C GLY A 318 5.81 -14.64 24.67
N ASN A 319 4.74 -13.92 24.30
CA ASN A 319 3.99 -14.07 23.07
C ASN A 319 4.44 -13.00 22.05
N LEU A 320 4.02 -13.09 20.79
CA LEU A 320 4.45 -12.16 19.74
C LEU A 320 3.33 -11.20 19.32
N ASP A 321 3.60 -9.90 19.41
CA ASP A 321 2.74 -8.86 18.89
C ASP A 321 2.87 -8.72 17.37
N ILE A 322 1.77 -8.42 16.69
CA ILE A 322 1.69 -8.23 15.25
C ILE A 322 1.65 -6.73 14.93
N LEU A 323 2.65 -6.26 14.20
CA LEU A 323 2.79 -4.87 13.76
C LEU A 323 2.48 -4.77 12.26
N VAL A 324 1.64 -3.83 11.85
CA VAL A 324 1.27 -3.65 10.42
C VAL A 324 0.94 -2.20 10.08
N GLY A 325 1.36 -1.75 8.89
CA GLY A 325 1.03 -0.43 8.34
C GLY A 325 0.07 -0.52 7.15
N THR A 326 -0.99 0.28 7.14
CA THR A 326 -2.01 0.28 6.07
C THR A 326 -1.82 1.47 5.13
N SER A 327 -2.26 1.37 3.87
CA SER A 327 -2.24 2.53 2.95
C SER A 327 -3.27 3.62 3.32
N TYR A 328 -4.07 3.37 4.36
CA TYR A 328 -4.92 4.37 5.02
C TYR A 328 -4.11 5.35 5.89
N GLY A 329 -2.79 5.13 6.05
CA GLY A 329 -1.92 5.95 6.88
C GLY A 329 -1.96 5.58 8.37
N LEU A 330 -2.50 4.41 8.70
CA LEU A 330 -2.57 3.91 10.07
C LEU A 330 -1.48 2.86 10.31
N PHE A 331 -0.90 2.91 11.52
CA PHE A 331 0.00 1.89 12.03
C PHE A 331 -0.67 1.21 13.22
N TYR A 332 -0.71 -0.12 13.19
CA TYR A 332 -1.37 -0.97 14.18
C TYR A 332 -0.36 -1.88 14.88
N VAL A 333 -0.59 -2.08 16.18
CA VAL A 333 0.03 -3.13 17.00
C VAL A 333 -1.10 -3.95 17.61
N LEU A 334 -1.06 -5.26 17.41
CA LEU A 334 -2.04 -6.21 17.92
C LEU A 334 -1.37 -7.28 18.78
N ASP A 335 -2.06 -7.77 19.81
CA ASP A 335 -1.61 -8.97 20.52
C ASP A 335 -1.91 -10.24 19.71
N HIS A 336 -1.43 -11.37 20.22
CA HIS A 336 -1.66 -12.71 19.69
C HIS A 336 -3.14 -13.17 19.74
N GLN A 337 -4.03 -12.48 20.47
CA GLN A 337 -5.49 -12.67 20.45
C GLN A 337 -6.24 -11.66 19.55
N ALA A 338 -5.54 -10.86 18.75
CA ALA A 338 -6.10 -9.82 17.89
C ALA A 338 -6.75 -8.63 18.61
N TYR A 339 -6.47 -8.40 19.90
CA TYR A 339 -6.74 -7.12 20.53
C TYR A 339 -5.80 -6.06 19.94
N VAL A 340 -6.27 -4.82 19.78
CA VAL A 340 -5.43 -3.72 19.28
C VAL A 340 -4.82 -3.03 20.49
N ILE A 341 -3.55 -3.34 20.78
CA ILE A 341 -2.77 -2.72 21.85
C ILE A 341 -2.62 -1.23 21.56
N PHE A 342 -2.24 -0.90 20.32
CA PHE A 342 -1.96 0.47 19.91
C PHE A 342 -2.36 0.69 18.45
N ARG A 343 -2.86 1.89 18.16
CA ARG A 343 -3.00 2.40 16.80
C ARG A 343 -2.64 3.88 16.76
N THR A 344 -1.94 4.30 15.72
CA THR A 344 -1.65 5.71 15.48
C THR A 344 -1.79 6.07 14.00
N PHE A 345 -2.16 7.31 13.73
CA PHE A 345 -2.09 7.88 12.40
C PHE A 345 -0.67 8.39 12.15
N VAL A 346 -0.06 7.90 11.08
CA VAL A 346 1.21 8.38 10.57
C VAL A 346 0.87 9.32 9.41
N PRO A 347 0.84 10.65 9.63
CA PRO A 347 0.51 11.58 8.56
C PRO A 347 1.49 11.40 7.41
N MET A 348 0.94 11.26 6.19
CA MET A 348 1.72 11.09 4.97
C MET A 348 2.08 12.45 4.36
N PRO A 349 3.29 12.96 4.64
CA PRO A 349 4.09 13.65 3.64
C PRO A 349 5.43 12.95 3.47
N PHE A 350 5.44 11.61 3.55
CA PHE A 350 6.57 10.84 3.06
C PHE A 350 6.69 11.06 1.55
N ARG A 351 7.52 12.04 1.20
CA ARG A 351 8.19 12.10 -0.09
C ARG A 351 8.80 10.71 -0.27
N LEU A 352 8.18 9.90 -1.13
CA LEU A 352 8.54 8.50 -1.29
C LEU A 352 10.02 8.45 -1.60
N LEU A 353 10.83 8.04 -0.61
CA LEU A 353 12.24 7.75 -0.79
C LEU A 353 12.27 6.41 -1.53
N VAL A 354 11.87 6.49 -2.81
CA VAL A 354 12.30 5.55 -3.82
C VAL A 354 13.82 5.72 -3.80
N VAL A 355 14.46 4.90 -2.98
CA VAL A 355 15.81 4.43 -3.27
C VAL A 355 15.66 3.76 -4.61
N LYS A 356 15.84 4.57 -5.66
CA LYS A 356 15.97 4.09 -7.01
C LYS A 356 17.26 3.29 -6.98
N SER A 357 17.12 2.00 -6.75
CA SER A 357 18.10 0.96 -7.05
C SER A 357 18.28 0.91 -8.57
N THR A 358 18.72 2.04 -9.14
CA THR A 358 19.20 2.14 -10.51
C THR A 358 20.58 1.53 -10.47
N LEU A 359 20.60 0.19 -10.41
CA LEU A 359 21.79 -0.58 -10.67
C LEU A 359 22.11 -0.41 -12.16
N MET A 360 22.74 0.73 -12.49
CA MET A 360 23.23 1.00 -13.84
C MET A 360 24.46 0.11 -14.07
N LEU A 361 24.19 -1.18 -14.30
CA LEU A 361 25.15 -2.14 -14.83
C LEU A 361 25.51 -1.73 -16.26
N LYS A 362 26.43 -0.78 -16.36
CA LYS A 362 27.11 -0.49 -17.62
C LYS A 362 28.17 -1.56 -17.86
N LEU A 363 27.70 -2.73 -18.30
CA LEU A 363 28.53 -3.77 -18.89
C LEU A 363 29.40 -3.13 -19.99
N ARG A 364 30.69 -3.44 -19.99
CA ARG A 364 31.67 -2.98 -20.99
C ARG A 364 31.89 -4.05 -22.05
#